data_AF-A0A2C9XQH3-F1
#
_entry.id   AF-A0A2C9XQH3-F1
#
_cell.length_a   1.000
_cell.length_b   1.000
_cell.length_c   1.000
_cell.angle_alpha   90.00
_cell.angle_beta   90.00
_cell.angle_gamma   90.00
#
_symmetry.space_group_name_H-M   'P 1'
#
loop_
_entity.id
_entity.type
_entity.pdbx_description
1 polymer ?
#
loop_
_entity_poly.entity_id
_entity_poly.type
_entity_poly.pdbx_seq_one_letter_code
_entity_poly.pdbx_strand_id
1 'polypeptide(L)'
;MDLITQYSDIILKKIMMKIQKDRKSKERAELVKLEMAETGAGVRSSRHWKAAANIEFYYNEIQKGFDQMRELDRQTNWSKKLHQDRFKFVEKYREILNEYFEED
;
A
#
# COMPACT_ATOMS: atom_id res chain seq x y z
N MET A 1 -14.37 24.38 -10.31
CA MET A 1 -14.06 23.41 -9.25
C MET A 1 -13.64 22.14 -9.94
N ASP A 2 -12.37 21.74 -9.76
CA ASP A 2 -11.85 20.51 -10.31
C ASP A 2 -12.41 19.30 -9.53
N LEU A 3 -12.92 18.31 -10.26
CA LEU A 3 -13.57 17.12 -9.72
C LEU A 3 -12.60 16.33 -8.81
N ILE A 4 -11.32 16.30 -9.16
CA ILE A 4 -10.29 15.58 -8.41
C ILE A 4 -10.09 16.23 -7.05
N THR A 5 -10.06 17.56 -6.99
CA THR A 5 -10.01 18.32 -5.73
C THR A 5 -11.26 18.13 -4.88
N GLN A 6 -12.45 18.02 -5.50
CA GLN A 6 -13.70 17.78 -4.76
C GLN A 6 -13.75 16.38 -4.14
N TYR A 7 -13.18 15.37 -4.79
CA TYR A 7 -13.24 13.97 -4.34
C TYR A 7 -11.91 13.42 -3.81
N SER A 8 -10.94 14.30 -3.54
CA SER A 8 -9.59 13.93 -3.11
C SER A 8 -9.57 13.04 -1.87
N ASP A 9 -10.48 13.26 -0.93
CA ASP A 9 -10.64 12.43 0.28
C ASP A 9 -11.08 11.00 -0.03
N ILE A 10 -12.06 10.83 -0.93
CA ILE A 10 -12.57 9.51 -1.33
C ILE A 10 -11.49 8.75 -2.12
N ILE A 11 -10.81 9.44 -3.03
CA ILE A 11 -9.73 8.88 -3.85
C ILE A 11 -8.59 8.44 -2.93
N LEU A 12 -8.12 9.32 -2.05
CA LEU A 12 -7.05 9.01 -1.08
C LEU A 12 -7.42 7.82 -0.20
N LYS A 13 -8.64 7.80 0.34
CA LYS A 13 -9.14 6.68 1.15
C LYS A 13 -9.08 5.36 0.39
N LYS A 14 -9.46 5.37 -0.90
CA LYS A 14 -9.45 4.17 -1.72
C LYS A 14 -8.03 3.67 -1.99
N ILE A 15 -7.09 4.58 -2.24
CA ILE A 15 -5.67 4.25 -2.43
C ILE A 15 -5.09 3.63 -1.14
N MET A 16 -5.27 4.30 0.01
CA MET A 16 -4.79 3.80 1.31
C MET A 16 -5.39 2.44 1.67
N MET A 17 -6.68 2.22 1.40
CA MET A 17 -7.33 0.92 1.58
C MET A 17 -6.69 -0.18 0.71
N LYS A 18 -6.32 0.14 -0.54
CA LYS A 18 -5.64 -0.79 -1.44
C LYS A 18 -4.25 -1.14 -0.91
N ILE A 19 -3.45 -0.12 -0.55
CA ILE A 19 -2.11 -0.33 0.04
C ILE A 19 -2.19 -1.23 1.27
N GLN A 20 -3.13 -0.97 2.19
CA GLN A 20 -3.30 -1.80 3.39
C GLN A 20 -3.64 -3.26 3.05
N LYS A 21 -4.47 -3.48 2.03
CA LYS A 21 -4.84 -4.83 1.56
C LYS A 21 -3.63 -5.55 0.94
N ASP A 22 -2.85 -4.84 0.15
CA ASP A 22 -1.68 -5.39 -0.53
C ASP A 22 -0.56 -5.71 0.46
N ARG A 23 -0.34 -4.88 1.49
CA ARG A 23 0.56 -5.17 2.62
C ARG A 23 0.20 -6.48 3.32
N LYS A 24 -1.06 -6.63 3.73
CA LYS A 24 -1.53 -7.88 4.35
C LYS A 24 -1.37 -9.10 3.44
N SER A 25 -1.46 -8.91 2.13
CA SER A 25 -1.29 -10.00 1.16
C SER A 25 0.19 -10.35 0.97
N LYS A 26 1.08 -9.35 0.98
CA LYS A 26 2.54 -9.51 1.00
C LYS A 26 3.00 -10.26 2.25
N GLU A 27 2.57 -9.83 3.44
CA GLU A 27 2.89 -10.49 4.72
C GLU A 27 2.50 -11.98 4.71
N ARG A 28 1.32 -12.31 4.18
CA ARG A 28 0.89 -13.71 4.04
C ARG A 28 1.79 -14.49 3.08
N ALA A 29 2.20 -13.89 1.97
CA ALA A 29 3.11 -14.53 1.02
C ALA A 29 4.51 -14.73 1.63
N GLU A 30 4.99 -13.78 2.44
CA GLU A 30 6.24 -13.89 3.21
C GLU A 30 6.19 -15.06 4.19
N LEU A 31 5.09 -15.20 4.96
CA LEU A 31 4.89 -16.32 5.87
C LEU A 31 4.93 -17.67 5.13
N VAL A 32 4.23 -17.79 3.99
CA VAL A 32 4.25 -19.02 3.18
C VAL A 32 5.65 -19.30 2.63
N LYS A 33 6.38 -18.27 2.19
CA LYS A 33 7.75 -18.45 1.70
C LYS A 33 8.68 -18.95 2.81
N LEU A 34 8.56 -18.40 4.01
CA LEU A 34 9.29 -18.83 5.22
C LEU A 34 8.97 -20.27 5.59
N GLU A 35 7.68 -20.61 5.71
CA GLU A 35 7.20 -21.98 6.01
C GLU A 35 7.79 -23.00 5.00
N MET A 36 7.77 -22.68 3.71
CA MET A 36 8.31 -23.58 2.69
C MET A 36 9.85 -23.58 2.65
N ALA A 37 10.52 -22.60 3.23
CA ALA A 37 11.99 -22.54 3.25
C ALA A 37 12.62 -23.43 4.33
N GLU A 38 11.83 -23.89 5.32
CA GLU A 38 12.30 -24.74 6.42
C GLU A 38 12.81 -26.11 5.96
N THR A 39 12.39 -26.58 4.78
CA THR A 39 12.81 -27.87 4.23
C THR A 39 13.37 -27.73 2.81
N GLY A 40 14.39 -28.53 2.49
CA GLY A 40 14.98 -28.54 1.14
C GLY A 40 14.01 -28.96 0.03
N ALA A 41 12.97 -29.74 0.36
CA ALA A 41 11.88 -30.07 -0.56
C ALA A 41 10.89 -28.90 -0.73
N GLY A 42 10.62 -28.16 0.36
CA GLY A 42 9.74 -27.00 0.34
C GLY A 42 10.27 -25.86 -0.54
N VAL A 43 11.57 -25.57 -0.51
CA VAL A 43 12.21 -24.54 -1.37
C VAL A 43 12.05 -24.85 -2.86
N ARG A 44 12.05 -26.14 -3.23
CA ARG A 44 11.88 -26.59 -4.62
C ARG A 44 10.42 -26.69 -5.05
N SER A 45 9.49 -26.50 -4.12
CA SER A 45 8.06 -26.59 -4.41
C SER A 45 7.57 -25.39 -5.21
N SER A 46 6.57 -25.61 -6.08
CA SER A 46 5.89 -24.52 -6.79
C SER A 46 5.27 -23.51 -5.81
N ARG A 47 4.86 -23.96 -4.61
CA ARG A 47 4.28 -23.09 -3.56
C ARG A 47 5.29 -22.05 -3.06
N HIS A 48 6.56 -22.41 -2.88
CA HIS A 48 7.62 -21.47 -2.50
C HIS A 48 7.84 -20.39 -3.56
N TRP A 49 8.01 -20.79 -4.83
CA TRP A 49 8.24 -19.86 -5.93
C TRP A 49 7.02 -18.96 -6.23
N LYS A 50 5.81 -19.50 -6.10
CA LYS A 50 4.58 -18.69 -6.19
C LYS A 50 4.49 -17.67 -5.08
N ALA A 51 4.87 -18.03 -3.86
CA ALA A 51 4.94 -17.10 -2.74
C ALA A 51 5.99 -15.99 -3.01
N ALA A 52 7.18 -16.35 -3.50
CA ALA A 52 8.20 -15.37 -3.88
C ALA A 52 7.71 -14.39 -4.95
N ALA A 53 7.07 -14.88 -6.02
CA ALA A 53 6.49 -14.03 -7.06
C ALA A 53 5.37 -13.12 -6.53
N ASN A 54 4.53 -13.62 -5.62
CA ASN A 54 3.48 -12.80 -4.99
C ASN A 54 4.05 -11.67 -4.13
N ILE A 55 5.17 -11.91 -3.42
CA ILE A 55 5.82 -10.87 -2.61
C ILE A 55 6.29 -9.72 -3.50
N GLU A 56 6.96 -10.03 -4.61
CA GLU A 56 7.41 -9.02 -5.59
C GLU A 56 6.22 -8.29 -6.24
N PHE A 57 5.17 -9.02 -6.61
CA PHE A 57 3.95 -8.45 -7.14
C PHE A 57 3.32 -7.44 -6.18
N TYR A 58 3.10 -7.82 -4.92
CA TYR A 58 2.49 -6.91 -3.95
C TYR A 58 3.40 -5.75 -3.57
N TYR A 59 4.72 -5.95 -3.55
CA TYR A 59 5.67 -4.86 -3.38
C TYR A 59 5.49 -3.79 -4.47
N ASN A 60 5.44 -4.20 -5.73
CA ASN A 60 5.20 -3.28 -6.85
C ASN A 60 3.83 -2.59 -6.77
N GLU A 61 2.78 -3.30 -6.32
CA GLU A 61 1.44 -2.71 -6.17
C GLU A 61 1.35 -1.70 -5.03
N ILE A 62 2.12 -1.89 -3.94
CA ILE A 62 2.24 -0.93 -2.84
C ILE A 62 2.93 0.34 -3.33
N GLN A 63 4.06 0.19 -4.04
CA GLN A 63 4.82 1.32 -4.59
C GLN A 63 3.97 2.16 -5.57
N LYS A 64 3.24 1.50 -6.48
CA LYS A 64 2.25 2.19 -7.33
C LYS A 64 1.18 2.94 -6.53
N GLY A 65 0.77 2.40 -5.38
CA GLY A 65 -0.17 3.07 -4.49
C GLY A 65 0.40 4.37 -3.93
N PHE A 66 1.67 4.37 -3.52
CA PHE A 66 2.36 5.58 -3.08
C PHE A 66 2.56 6.60 -4.21
N ASP A 67 2.89 6.15 -5.42
CA ASP A 67 2.95 7.02 -6.60
C ASP A 67 1.61 7.71 -6.88
N GLN A 68 0.50 6.97 -6.74
CA GLN A 68 -0.84 7.54 -6.85
C GLN A 68 -1.16 8.55 -5.75
N MET A 69 -0.68 8.31 -4.52
CA MET A 69 -0.81 9.29 -3.43
C MET A 69 -0.03 10.58 -3.73
N ARG A 70 1.21 10.45 -4.24
CA ARG A 70 2.06 11.59 -4.64
C ARG A 70 1.43 12.40 -5.76
N GLU A 71 0.93 11.74 -6.81
CA GLU A 71 0.27 12.44 -7.91
C GLU A 71 -1.02 13.14 -7.45
N LEU A 72 -1.81 12.50 -6.57
CA LEU A 72 -2.97 13.13 -5.97
C LEU A 72 -2.57 14.35 -5.12
N ASP A 73 -1.44 14.30 -4.42
CA ASP A 73 -0.96 15.42 -3.61
C ASP A 73 -0.47 16.58 -4.47
N ARG A 74 0.25 16.28 -5.56
CA ARG A 74 0.68 17.28 -6.54
C ARG A 74 -0.50 18.07 -7.12
N GLN A 75 -1.62 17.40 -7.36
CA GLN A 75 -2.82 18.03 -7.92
C GLN A 75 -3.67 18.76 -6.88
N THR A 76 -3.82 18.20 -5.67
CA THR A 76 -4.84 18.66 -4.71
C THR A 76 -4.28 19.29 -3.44
N ASN A 77 -2.96 19.14 -3.19
CA ASN A 77 -2.28 19.51 -1.94
C ASN A 77 -3.03 18.96 -0.71
N TRP A 78 -3.43 17.68 -0.73
CA TRP A 78 -4.19 17.06 0.35
C TRP A 78 -3.35 16.90 1.62
N SER A 79 -2.03 16.71 1.50
CA SER A 79 -1.09 16.57 2.62
C SER A 79 -1.14 17.78 3.56
N LYS A 80 -1.30 18.98 3.01
CA LYS A 80 -1.44 20.24 3.76
C LYS A 80 -2.82 20.43 4.38
N LYS A 81 -3.81 19.63 3.97
CA LYS A 81 -5.22 19.74 4.35
C LYS A 81 -5.67 18.65 5.34
N LEU A 82 -4.73 17.87 5.87
CA LEU A 82 -5.02 16.77 6.81
C LEU A 82 -5.75 17.20 8.10
N HIS A 83 -5.67 18.48 8.47
CA HIS A 83 -6.43 19.04 9.60
C HIS A 83 -7.95 19.12 9.35
N GLN A 84 -8.40 18.98 8.10
CA GLN A 84 -9.83 19.05 7.75
C GLN A 84 -10.56 17.75 8.09
N ASP A 85 -11.81 17.87 8.54
CA ASP A 85 -12.63 16.73 8.99
C ASP A 85 -12.75 15.61 7.94
N ARG A 86 -12.85 15.98 6.66
CA ARG A 86 -12.92 15.05 5.54
C ARG A 86 -11.71 14.09 5.43
N PHE A 87 -10.57 14.43 6.02
CA PHE A 87 -9.37 13.60 6.03
C PHE A 87 -9.14 12.84 7.34
N LYS A 88 -10.05 12.92 8.33
CA LYS A 88 -9.92 12.16 9.60
C LYS A 88 -9.74 10.66 9.43
N PHE A 89 -10.20 10.08 8.32
CA PHE A 89 -10.01 8.66 8.03
C PHE A 89 -8.53 8.26 7.92
N VAL A 90 -7.63 9.21 7.61
CA VAL A 90 -6.19 8.99 7.47
C VAL A 90 -5.59 8.47 8.78
N GLU A 91 -6.17 8.81 9.94
CA GLU A 91 -5.73 8.30 11.24
C GLU A 91 -5.80 6.77 11.35
N LYS A 92 -6.69 6.12 10.61
CA LYS A 92 -6.78 4.65 10.55
C LYS A 92 -5.60 4.04 9.78
N TYR A 93 -4.94 4.82 8.94
CA TYR A 93 -3.87 4.42 8.04
C TYR A 93 -2.54 5.12 8.39
N ARG A 94 -2.32 5.45 9.67
CA ARG A 94 -1.13 6.18 10.16
C ARG A 94 0.19 5.59 9.67
N GLU A 95 0.33 4.27 9.67
CA GLU A 95 1.55 3.60 9.17
C GLU A 95 1.83 3.90 7.70
N ILE A 96 0.79 3.91 6.85
CA ILE A 96 0.92 4.23 5.43
C ILE A 96 1.23 5.72 5.27
N LEU A 97 0.61 6.57 6.09
CA LEU A 97 0.87 8.01 6.05
C LEU A 97 2.31 8.36 6.48
N ASN A 98 2.80 7.73 7.53
CA ASN A 98 4.16 7.96 8.01
C ASN A 98 5.18 7.54 6.95
N GLU A 99 5.02 6.35 6.36
CA GLU A 99 5.90 5.88 5.28
C GLU A 99 5.89 6.83 4.08
N TYR A 100 4.71 7.34 3.70
CA TYR A 100 4.61 8.37 2.64
C TYR A 100 5.46 9.61 2.95
N PHE A 101 5.49 10.08 4.20
CA PHE A 101 6.26 11.25 4.60
C PHE A 101 7.74 10.96 4.91
N GLU A 102 8.13 9.69 5.06
CA GLU A 102 9.52 9.28 5.25
C GLU A 102 10.25 9.06 3.91
N GLU A 103 9.51 8.74 2.84
CA GLU A 103 10.05 8.54 1.49
C GLU A 103 10.13 9.83 0.63
N ASP A 104 9.54 10.95 1.07
CA ASP A 104 9.57 12.29 0.44
C ASP A 104 10.54 13.25 1.14
#